data_AF-A0AAN5CLL9-F1
#
_entry.id   AF-A0AAN5CLL9-F1
#
_cell.length_a   1.000
_cell.length_b   1.000
_cell.length_c   1.000
_cell.angle_alpha   90.00
_cell.angle_beta   90.00
_cell.angle_gamma   90.00
#
_symmetry.space_group_name_H-M   'P 1'
#
loop_
_entity.id
_entity.type
_entity.pdbx_description
1 polymer ?
#
loop_
_entity_poly.entity_id
_entity_poly.type
_entity_poly.pdbx_seq_one_letter_code
_entity_poly.pdbx_strand_id
1 'polypeptide(L)' 'MDKFDVGNPVKFIAVIKEVLENDSYRKNAQKISEMLKKKPFKANELIVKYVEFAAEFGPSAALRPQSYDMNWVEY' A
#
# COMPACT_ATOMS: atom_id res chain seq x y z
N MET A 1 -6.69 10.99 -11.55
CA MET A 1 -7.98 11.52 -11.08
C MET A 1 -7.72 12.29 -9.82
N ASP A 2 -8.16 13.53 -9.76
CA ASP A 2 -8.11 14.30 -8.52
C ASP A 2 -9.30 13.91 -7.64
N LYS A 3 -9.17 14.03 -6.32
CA LYS A 3 -10.22 13.59 -5.37
C LYS A 3 -11.55 14.33 -5.59
N PHE A 4 -11.49 15.51 -6.21
CA PHE A 4 -12.63 16.36 -6.55
C PHE A 4 -13.36 15.96 -7.85
N ASP A 5 -12.79 15.06 -8.66
CA ASP A 5 -13.39 14.60 -9.92
C ASP A 5 -14.61 13.66 -9.72
N VAL A 6 -14.81 13.14 -8.51
CA VAL A 6 -15.88 12.18 -8.17
C VAL A 6 -17.28 12.82 -8.23
N GLY A 7 -17.36 14.14 -8.08
CA GLY A 7 -18.63 14.88 -8.16
C GLY A 7 -19.17 15.05 -9.57
N ASN A 8 -18.38 14.73 -10.61
CA ASN A 8 -18.83 14.83 -12.00
C ASN A 8 -19.36 13.48 -12.51
N PRO A 9 -20.70 13.32 -12.65
CA PRO A 9 -21.31 12.04 -13.00
C PRO A 9 -20.88 11.54 -14.40
N VAL A 10 -20.60 12.44 -15.34
CA VAL A 10 -20.20 12.08 -16.71
C VAL A 10 -18.81 11.43 -16.71
N LYS A 11 -17.87 12.04 -15.99
CA LYS A 11 -16.49 11.54 -15.88
C LYS A 11 -16.43 10.23 -15.09
N PHE A 12 -17.26 10.10 -14.05
CA PHE A 12 -17.39 8.87 -13.28
C PHE A 12 -17.90 7.69 -14.13
N ILE A 13 -18.97 7.91 -14.91
CA ILE A 13 -19.53 6.87 -15.79
C ILE A 13 -18.52 6.46 -16.87
N ALA A 14 -17.80 7.42 -17.46
CA ALA A 14 -16.79 7.14 -18.48
C ALA A 14 -15.68 6.21 -17.93
N VAL A 15 -15.24 6.46 -16.69
CA VAL A 15 -14.16 5.67 -16.08
C VAL A 15 -14.64 4.31 -15.59
N ILE A 16 -15.88 4.20 -15.11
CA ILE A 16 -16.45 2.87 -14.85
C ILE A 16 -16.53 2.05 -16.14
N LYS A 17 -16.97 2.66 -17.25
CA LYS A 17 -16.97 1.97 -18.55
C LYS A 17 -15.58 1.55 -18.98
N GLU A 18 -14.59 2.44 -18.86
CA GLU A 18 -13.18 2.13 -19.15
C GLU A 18 -12.69 0.93 -18.33
N VAL A 19 -12.95 0.90 -17.03
CA VAL A 19 -12.55 -0.20 -16.14
C VAL A 19 -13.24 -1.52 -16.51
N LEU A 20 -14.50 -1.46 -16.96
CA LEU A 20 -15.28 -2.65 -17.35
C LEU A 20 -14.90 -3.19 -18.75
N GLU A 21 -14.62 -2.30 -19.69
CA GLU A 21 -14.28 -2.66 -21.08
C GLU A 21 -12.80 -3.06 -21.23
N ASN A 22 -11.92 -2.49 -20.40
CA ASN A 22 -10.50 -2.78 -20.46
C ASN A 22 -10.11 -3.97 -19.56
N ASP A 23 -9.90 -5.11 -20.22
CA ASP A 23 -9.46 -6.37 -19.58
C ASP A 23 -8.15 -6.27 -18.79
N SER A 24 -7.31 -5.26 -19.03
CA SER A 24 -6.05 -5.10 -18.30
C SER A 24 -6.26 -4.86 -16.81
N TYR A 25 -7.32 -4.12 -16.42
CA TYR A 25 -7.66 -3.89 -15.03
C TYR A 25 -8.04 -5.19 -14.33
N ARG A 26 -8.84 -6.03 -14.99
CA ARG A 26 -9.22 -7.35 -14.48
C ARG A 26 -8.02 -8.27 -14.32
N LYS A 27 -7.14 -8.35 -15.31
CA LYS A 27 -5.91 -9.17 -15.26
C LYS A 27 -4.98 -8.72 -14.14
N ASN A 28 -4.79 -7.41 -13.96
CA ASN A 28 -3.97 -6.87 -12.89
C ASN A 28 -4.58 -7.11 -11.51
N ALA A 29 -5.90 -6.94 -11.35
CA ALA A 29 -6.61 -7.24 -10.11
C ALA A 29 -6.48 -8.73 -9.72
N GLN A 30 -6.61 -9.63 -10.69
CA GLN A 30 -6.39 -11.07 -10.48
C GLN A 30 -4.95 -11.37 -10.05
N LYS A 31 -3.96 -10.78 -10.74
CA LYS A 31 -2.54 -10.93 -10.38
C LYS A 31 -2.26 -10.44 -8.95
N ILE A 32 -2.81 -9.30 -8.54
CA ILE A 32 -2.68 -8.78 -7.18
C ILE A 32 -3.35 -9.72 -6.17
N SER A 33 -4.54 -10.24 -6.48
CA SER A 33 -5.22 -11.22 -5.64
C SER A 33 -4.38 -12.48 -5.43
N GLU A 34 -3.76 -13.00 -6.49
CA GLU A 34 -2.85 -14.15 -6.39
C GLU A 34 -1.61 -13.85 -5.55
N MET A 35 -1.00 -12.67 -5.72
CA MET A 35 0.14 -12.24 -4.91
C MET A 35 -0.24 -12.14 -3.42
N LEU A 36 -1.42 -11.59 -3.10
CA LEU A 36 -1.93 -11.51 -1.74
C LEU A 36 -2.17 -12.90 -1.12
N LYS A 37 -2.73 -13.83 -1.90
CA LYS A 37 -2.96 -15.22 -1.46
C LYS A 37 -1.65 -15.99 -1.23
N LYS A 38 -0.63 -15.72 -2.06
CA LYS A 38 0.69 -16.35 -1.97
C LYS A 38 1.65 -15.64 -1.02
N LYS A 39 1.22 -14.55 -0.36
CA LYS A 39 2.07 -13.81 0.57
C LYS A 39 2.51 -14.75 1.72
N PRO A 40 3.81 -14.82 2.04
CA PRO A 40 4.36 -15.82 2.97
C PRO A 40 3.86 -15.67 4.42
N PHE A 41 3.38 -14.49 4.80
CA PHE A 41 2.86 -14.21 6.14
C PHE A 41 1.50 -13.52 6.05
N LYS A 42 0.56 -13.95 6.90
CA LYS A 42 -0.74 -13.27 7.03
C LYS A 42 -0.54 -11.90 7.66
N ALA A 43 -1.39 -10.94 7.28
CA ALA A 43 -1.33 -9.58 7.81
C ALA A 43 -1.46 -9.54 9.34
N ASN A 44 -2.35 -10.36 9.91
CA ASN A 44 -2.55 -10.44 11.36
C ASN A 44 -1.29 -10.96 12.07
N GLU A 45 -0.65 -12.00 11.54
CA GLU A 45 0.58 -12.56 12.11
C GLU A 45 1.74 -11.56 12.06
N LEU A 46 1.84 -10.78 10.99
CA LEU A 46 2.82 -9.69 10.88
C LEU A 46 2.60 -8.65 11.98
N ILE A 47 1.35 -8.19 12.17
CA ILE A 47 1.04 -7.18 13.19
C ILE A 47 1.40 -7.69 14.59
N VAL A 48 1.02 -8.93 14.92
CA VAL A 48 1.35 -9.53 16.21
C VAL A 48 2.87 -9.57 16.42
N LYS A 49 3.63 -10.07 15.44
CA LYS A 49 5.10 -10.10 15.53
C LYS A 49 5.72 -8.70 15.67
N TYR A 50 5.20 -7.70 14.98
CA TYR A 50 5.70 -6.32 15.11
C TYR A 50 5.39 -5.73 16.48
N VAL A 51 4.21 -6.02 17.04
CA VAL A 51 3.83 -5.58 18.39
C VAL A 51 4.68 -6.28 19.45
N GLU A 52 4.88 -7.59 19.34
CA GLU A 52 5.76 -8.37 20.23
C GLU A 52 7.19 -7.83 20.18
N PHE A 53 7.74 -7.62 18.97
CA PHE A 53 9.06 -7.02 18.80
C PHE A 53 9.16 -5.65 19.45
N ALA A 54 8.15 -4.78 19.26
CA ALA A 54 8.14 -3.45 19.85
C ALA A 54 8.00 -3.47 21.38
N ALA A 55 7.29 -4.46 21.94
CA ALA A 55 7.17 -4.66 23.37
C ALA A 55 8.48 -5.18 24.01
N GLU A 56 9.20 -6.05 23.31
CA GLU A 56 10.44 -6.67 23.82
C GLU A 56 11.67 -5.75 23.64
N PHE A 57 11.79 -5.07 22.49
CA PHE A 57 12.99 -4.30 22.13
C PHE A 57 12.76 -2.79 22.04
N GLY A 58 11.52 -2.32 22.19
CA GLY A 58 11.16 -0.94 21.89
C GLY A 58 11.09 -0.67 20.38
N PRO A 59 10.95 0.60 19.95
CA PRO A 59 10.90 0.95 18.53
C PRO A 59 12.18 0.50 17.82
N SER A 60 12.04 -0.39 16.82
CA SER A 60 13.18 -0.92 16.07
C SER A 60 13.97 0.21 15.40
N ALA A 61 15.29 0.22 15.58
CA ALA A 61 16.18 1.11 14.83
C ALA A 61 16.05 0.90 13.31
N ALA A 62 15.70 -0.31 12.85
CA ALA A 62 15.45 -0.62 11.45
C ALA A 62 14.10 -0.05 10.91
N LEU A 63 13.18 0.30 11.81
CA LEU A 63 11.92 0.99 11.48
C LEU A 63 12.03 2.52 11.67
N ARG A 64 13.18 3.03 12.13
CA ARG A 64 13.44 4.46 12.20
C ARG A 64 13.90 4.94 10.81
N PRO A 65 13.30 6.00 10.25
CA PRO A 65 13.80 6.60 9.02
C PRO A 65 15.25 7.02 9.20
N GLN A 66 16.13 6.70 8.25
CA GLN A 66 17.55 7.11 8.33
C GLN A 66 17.73 8.62 8.41
N SER A 67 16.73 9.40 7.99
CA SER A 67 16.72 10.86 8.14
C SER A 67 16.80 11.34 9.60
N TYR A 68 16.45 10.51 10.57
CA TYR A 68 16.59 10.86 11.98
C TYR A 68 18.06 10.90 12.43
N ASP A 69 18.91 10.09 11.81
CA ASP A 69 20.34 9.99 12.13
C ASP A 69 21.21 10.78 11.13
N MET A 70 20.61 11.50 10.17
CA MET A 70 21.32 12.39 9.25
C MET A 70 21.58 13.76 9.89
N ASN A 71 22.84 14.18 9.92
CA ASN A 71 23.22 15.54 10.29
C ASN A 71 22.86 16.52 9.15
N TRP A 72 22.36 17.69 9.51
CA TRP A 72 21.82 18.74 8.62
C TRP A 72 22.84 19.43 7.68
N VAL A 73 24.10 18.97 7.66
CA VAL A 73 25.18 19.60 6.88
C VAL A 73 25.79 18.58 5.93
N GLU A 74 25.67 18.87 4.64
CA GLU A 74 26.36 18.21 3.55
C GLU A 74 27.27 19.28 2.89
N TYR A 75 28.56 18.98 2.72
CA TYR A 75 29.60 19.92 2.25
C TYR A 75 29.56 20.15 0.75
#